data_AF-A0AA96WFL9-F1
#
_entry.id   AF-A0AA96WFL9-F1
#
_cell.length_a   1.000
_cell.length_b   1.000
_cell.length_c   1.000
_cell.angle_alpha   90.00
_cell.angle_beta   90.00
_cell.angle_gamma   90.00
#
_symmetry.space_group_name_H-M   'P 1'
#
loop_
_entity.id
_entity.type
_entity.pdbx_description
1 polymer ?
#
loop_
_entity_poly.entity_id
_entity_poly.type
_entity_poly.pdbx_seq_one_letter_code
_entity_poly.pdbx_strand_id
1 'polypeptide(L)'
;MTIGTFKEVIGTPSNDRLKAKSGELAYGLAGRDRLQATIDPLLGQGSFLLVGGFDNDTYIAARRGLTVVMDYGNTTGQDIGVAKGIGLGQTSFVLDIERRHLLAGDVRTGQLVILIDWKNPRNRIETMELANRRYSYSEIAGSYKRFANYLGNYSWAKLARQGLLDFSQSGLSPRTVNRAIRTVIKRVEELQGNTRFLGNRTPSLGHNSVQNPLAPPDTLSLSEIPFPTQSTAFQGLTLSSQ
;
A
#
# COMPACT_ATOMS: atom_id res chain seq x y z
N MET A 1 17.50 -0.09 7.68
CA MET A 1 17.14 0.34 6.29
C MET A 1 15.89 1.20 6.41
N THR A 2 15.78 2.34 5.72
CA THR A 2 14.62 3.23 5.83
C THR A 2 13.91 3.37 4.49
N ILE A 3 12.57 3.37 4.53
CA ILE A 3 11.69 3.50 3.36
C ILE A 3 10.96 4.84 3.53
N GLY A 4 11.62 5.92 3.15
CA GLY A 4 11.13 7.28 3.44
C GLY A 4 10.99 7.50 4.95
N THR A 5 9.85 8.05 5.38
CA THR A 5 9.44 8.23 6.78
C THR A 5 8.56 7.09 7.32
N PHE A 6 8.30 6.04 6.53
CA PHE A 6 7.36 4.99 6.95
C PHE A 6 7.88 4.17 8.14
N LYS A 7 7.02 3.99 9.14
CA LYS A 7 7.25 3.08 10.27
C LYS A 7 6.81 1.67 9.87
N GLU A 8 7.68 0.69 10.08
CA GLU A 8 7.38 -0.72 9.79
C GLU A 8 6.43 -1.32 10.85
N VAL A 9 5.44 -2.08 10.39
CA VAL A 9 4.61 -3.02 11.15
C VAL A 9 4.83 -4.38 10.51
N ILE A 10 5.35 -5.35 11.27
CA ILE A 10 5.81 -6.64 10.72
C ILE A 10 4.95 -7.75 11.32
N GLY A 11 4.39 -8.60 10.45
CA GLY A 11 3.72 -9.85 10.82
C GLY A 11 4.70 -11.00 11.06
N THR A 12 4.24 -12.21 10.81
CA THR A 12 4.89 -13.47 11.10
C THR A 12 4.80 -14.42 9.89
N PRO A 13 5.45 -15.60 9.91
CA PRO A 13 5.23 -16.65 8.90
C PRO A 13 3.89 -17.40 9.08
N SER A 14 2.85 -16.74 9.55
CA SER A 14 1.54 -17.31 9.85
C SER A 14 0.45 -16.28 9.59
N ASN A 15 -0.78 -16.72 9.36
CA ASN A 15 -1.91 -15.86 8.99
C ASN A 15 -2.14 -14.70 9.97
N ASP A 16 -1.77 -13.49 9.55
CA ASP A 16 -1.78 -12.29 10.37
C ASP A 16 -2.95 -11.35 10.08
N ARG A 17 -3.21 -10.43 11.03
CA ARG A 17 -4.26 -9.39 10.91
C ARG A 17 -3.70 -8.01 11.22
N LEU A 18 -2.96 -7.46 10.26
CA LEU A 18 -2.23 -6.21 10.40
C LEU A 18 -3.12 -4.99 10.07
N LYS A 19 -2.99 -3.93 10.88
CA LYS A 19 -3.60 -2.63 10.62
C LYS A 19 -2.51 -1.58 10.50
N ALA A 20 -2.34 -1.01 9.30
CA ALA A 20 -1.44 0.11 9.07
C ALA A 20 -2.17 1.43 9.29
N LYS A 21 -1.61 2.32 10.12
CA LYS A 21 -2.03 3.73 10.24
C LYS A 21 -1.37 4.58 9.15
N SER A 22 -1.73 5.87 9.09
CA SER A 22 -1.07 6.81 8.18
C SER A 22 0.42 6.91 8.53
N GLY A 23 1.29 6.80 7.51
CA GLY A 23 2.73 6.75 7.70
C GLY A 23 3.25 5.39 8.17
N GLU A 24 2.43 4.33 8.19
CA GLU A 24 2.88 2.96 8.46
C GLU A 24 2.94 2.11 7.18
N LEU A 25 3.90 1.19 7.18
CA LEU A 25 4.09 0.15 6.17
C LEU A 25 3.91 -1.21 6.85
N ALA A 26 2.90 -1.97 6.46
CA ALA A 26 2.66 -3.31 6.97
C ALA A 26 3.28 -4.38 6.04
N TYR A 27 4.11 -5.26 6.61
CA TYR A 27 4.61 -6.48 5.98
C TYR A 27 3.84 -7.69 6.53
N GLY A 28 3.07 -8.38 5.69
CA GLY A 28 2.42 -9.64 6.02
C GLY A 28 3.44 -10.76 6.24
N LEU A 29 4.24 -11.01 5.20
CA LEU A 29 5.21 -12.11 5.04
C LEU A 29 4.57 -13.38 4.46
N ALA A 30 4.67 -14.52 5.12
CA ALA A 30 4.19 -15.79 4.58
C ALA A 30 2.95 -16.22 5.35
N GLY A 31 1.85 -16.50 4.67
CA GLY A 31 0.59 -16.82 5.30
C GLY A 31 -0.58 -16.26 4.50
N ARG A 32 -1.79 -16.40 5.06
CA ARG A 32 -3.00 -15.79 4.47
C ARG A 32 -3.36 -14.55 5.26
N ASP A 33 -2.70 -13.45 4.94
CA ASP A 33 -2.70 -12.27 5.77
C ASP A 33 -3.85 -11.33 5.43
N ARG A 34 -4.23 -10.53 6.43
CA ARG A 34 -5.22 -9.49 6.30
C ARG A 34 -4.61 -8.14 6.64
N LEU A 35 -4.17 -7.43 5.61
CA LEU A 35 -3.54 -6.12 5.73
C LEU A 35 -4.59 -5.02 5.52
N GLN A 36 -4.80 -4.16 6.52
CA GLN A 36 -5.84 -3.12 6.49
C GLN A 36 -5.26 -1.72 6.72
N ALA A 37 -5.37 -0.85 5.72
CA ALA A 37 -5.14 0.58 5.88
C ALA A 37 -6.27 1.20 6.72
N THR A 38 -5.90 1.83 7.85
CA THR A 38 -6.83 2.34 8.87
C THR A 38 -6.62 3.84 9.06
N ILE A 39 -7.59 4.62 8.61
CA ILE A 39 -7.62 6.08 8.78
C ILE A 39 -7.92 6.43 10.25
N ASP A 40 -7.16 7.37 10.78
CA ASP A 40 -7.54 8.09 11.99
C ASP A 40 -8.62 9.14 11.64
N PRO A 41 -9.82 9.09 12.25
CA PRO A 41 -10.90 10.04 11.96
C PRO A 41 -10.53 11.51 12.15
N LEU A 42 -9.56 11.81 13.03
CA LEU A 42 -9.13 13.16 13.37
C LEU A 42 -8.05 13.70 12.42
N LEU A 43 -7.23 12.83 11.82
CA LEU A 43 -6.10 13.22 10.95
C LEU A 43 -6.48 13.32 9.46
N GLY A 44 -7.67 12.86 9.07
CA GLY A 44 -8.20 13.09 7.72
C GLY A 44 -7.72 12.07 6.67
N GLN A 45 -6.88 12.50 5.74
CA GLN A 45 -6.31 11.62 4.70
C GLN A 45 -4.94 11.07 5.15
N GLY A 46 -4.56 9.89 4.66
CA GLY A 46 -3.29 9.26 5.00
C GLY A 46 -2.62 8.55 3.84
N SER A 47 -1.37 8.18 4.05
CA SER A 47 -0.61 7.30 3.15
C SER A 47 -0.29 5.98 3.86
N PHE A 48 -0.59 4.87 3.21
CA PHE A 48 -0.48 3.52 3.78
C PHE A 48 0.23 2.62 2.77
N LEU A 49 1.24 1.85 3.20
CA LEU A 49 1.83 0.79 2.38
C LEU A 49 1.41 -0.57 2.95
N LEU A 50 0.80 -1.41 2.13
CA LEU A 50 0.43 -2.78 2.46
C LEU A 50 1.24 -3.71 1.57
N VAL A 51 2.06 -4.56 2.18
CA VAL A 51 3.01 -5.43 1.50
C VAL A 51 2.78 -6.86 1.97
N GLY A 52 2.29 -7.72 1.09
CA GLY A 52 2.08 -9.14 1.40
C GLY A 52 3.34 -9.96 1.20
N GLY A 53 3.17 -11.25 0.95
CA GLY A 53 4.25 -12.15 0.57
C GLY A 53 3.74 -13.48 0.05
N PHE A 54 4.16 -14.60 0.62
CA PHE A 54 3.74 -15.92 0.14
C PHE A 54 2.34 -16.31 0.61
N ASP A 55 1.65 -17.08 -0.24
CA ASP A 55 0.26 -17.57 -0.13
C ASP A 55 -0.80 -16.59 -0.66
N ASN A 56 -1.90 -16.34 0.07
CA ASN A 56 -3.08 -15.63 -0.46
C ASN A 56 -3.53 -14.55 0.53
N ASP A 57 -3.25 -13.29 0.20
CA ASP A 57 -3.47 -12.14 1.07
C ASP A 57 -4.76 -11.37 0.77
N THR A 58 -5.24 -10.62 1.75
CA THR A 58 -6.34 -9.68 1.60
C THR A 58 -5.95 -8.26 2.02
N TYR A 59 -5.88 -7.39 1.03
CA TYR A 59 -5.49 -5.98 1.15
C TYR A 59 -6.73 -5.09 1.22
N ILE A 60 -6.95 -4.37 2.32
CA ILE A 60 -8.05 -3.41 2.44
C ILE A 60 -7.51 -1.98 2.34
N ALA A 61 -7.89 -1.28 1.28
CA ALA A 61 -7.57 0.12 1.10
C ALA A 61 -8.42 1.03 2.00
N ALA A 62 -7.77 2.07 2.51
CA ALA A 62 -8.40 3.14 3.28
C ALA A 62 -9.45 3.88 2.42
N ARG A 63 -10.65 4.15 2.96
CA ARG A 63 -11.77 4.79 2.23
C ARG A 63 -11.50 6.21 1.69
N ARG A 64 -10.37 6.82 2.04
CA ARG A 64 -9.87 8.11 1.57
C ARG A 64 -8.34 8.14 1.76
N GLY A 65 -7.62 8.95 1.00
CA GLY A 65 -6.16 8.98 0.97
C GLY A 65 -5.57 7.86 0.11
N LEU A 66 -4.25 7.71 0.19
CA LEU A 66 -3.44 6.83 -0.67
C LEU A 66 -3.12 5.50 0.01
N THR A 67 -3.64 4.40 -0.52
CA THR A 67 -3.12 3.06 -0.22
C THR A 67 -2.23 2.58 -1.35
N VAL A 68 -0.98 2.24 -1.05
CA VAL A 68 -0.09 1.53 -1.97
C VAL A 68 -0.10 0.05 -1.58
N VAL A 69 -0.44 -0.81 -2.53
CA VAL A 69 -0.40 -2.27 -2.39
C VAL A 69 0.77 -2.81 -3.20
N MET A 70 1.58 -3.63 -2.55
CA MET A 70 2.62 -4.42 -3.19
C MET A 70 2.42 -5.87 -2.78
N ASP A 71 1.83 -6.65 -3.68
CA ASP A 71 1.93 -8.10 -3.55
C ASP A 71 3.37 -8.55 -3.85
N TYR A 72 3.80 -9.64 -3.21
CA TYR A 72 5.10 -10.30 -3.44
C TYR A 72 4.90 -11.82 -3.44
N GLY A 73 3.89 -12.26 -4.18
CA GLY A 73 3.30 -13.60 -4.08
C GLY A 73 3.68 -14.60 -5.16
N ASN A 74 3.03 -15.74 -5.04
CA ASN A 74 3.19 -16.88 -5.94
C ASN A 74 2.35 -16.67 -7.21
N THR A 75 2.80 -17.16 -8.36
CA THR A 75 2.11 -16.97 -9.66
C THR A 75 0.79 -17.73 -9.80
N THR A 76 0.31 -18.34 -8.71
CA THR A 76 -0.92 -19.12 -8.58
C THR A 76 -1.72 -18.72 -7.33
N GLY A 77 -1.45 -17.54 -6.77
CA GLY A 77 -2.18 -16.98 -5.63
C GLY A 77 -3.65 -16.70 -5.93
N GLN A 78 -4.39 -16.30 -4.91
CA GLN A 78 -5.76 -15.77 -5.03
C GLN A 78 -5.92 -14.52 -4.16
N ASP A 79 -5.15 -13.50 -4.48
CA ASP A 79 -5.06 -12.28 -3.70
C ASP A 79 -6.29 -11.39 -3.89
N ILE A 80 -6.74 -10.78 -2.79
CA ILE A 80 -7.97 -9.99 -2.73
C ILE A 80 -7.68 -8.55 -2.34
N GLY A 81 -7.83 -7.62 -3.28
CA GLY A 81 -7.79 -6.18 -3.03
C GLY A 81 -9.19 -5.62 -2.79
N VAL A 82 -9.39 -4.82 -1.75
CA VAL A 82 -10.70 -4.25 -1.38
C VAL A 82 -10.62 -2.72 -1.38
N ALA A 83 -11.29 -2.09 -2.36
CA ALA A 83 -11.26 -0.64 -2.59
C ALA A 83 -12.69 -0.08 -2.71
N LYS A 84 -13.42 -0.06 -1.58
CA LYS A 84 -14.86 0.29 -1.52
C LYS A 84 -15.23 1.76 -1.70
N GLY A 85 -14.26 2.67 -1.80
CA GLY A 85 -14.47 4.06 -2.20
C GLY A 85 -14.47 4.24 -3.73
N ILE A 86 -13.80 3.35 -4.46
CA ILE A 86 -13.73 3.36 -5.92
C ILE A 86 -14.85 2.50 -6.51
N GLY A 87 -15.61 3.03 -7.45
CA GLY A 87 -16.58 2.29 -8.26
C GLY A 87 -16.47 2.69 -9.73
N LEU A 88 -16.62 1.76 -10.66
CA LEU A 88 -16.49 2.08 -12.09
C LEU A 88 -17.66 2.95 -12.56
N GLY A 89 -17.43 4.26 -12.63
CA GLY A 89 -18.40 5.30 -12.94
C GLY A 89 -17.73 6.68 -13.07
N GLN A 90 -18.52 7.73 -13.29
CA GLN A 90 -18.04 9.05 -13.70
C GLN A 90 -17.05 9.72 -12.74
N THR A 91 -17.07 9.41 -11.43
CA THR A 91 -16.15 10.00 -10.44
C THR A 91 -14.84 9.22 -10.27
N SER A 92 -14.69 8.05 -10.89
CA SER A 92 -13.47 7.25 -10.81
C SER A 92 -12.58 7.42 -12.04
N PHE A 93 -11.27 7.33 -11.84
CA PHE A 93 -10.26 7.33 -12.89
C PHE A 93 -9.25 6.20 -12.72
N VAL A 94 -8.54 5.87 -13.79
CA VAL A 94 -7.44 4.91 -13.76
C VAL A 94 -6.30 5.37 -14.68
N LEU A 95 -5.05 5.10 -14.32
CA LEU A 95 -3.87 5.40 -15.13
C LEU A 95 -2.73 4.40 -14.88
N ASP A 96 -1.86 4.26 -15.87
CA ASP A 96 -0.57 3.58 -15.70
C ASP A 96 0.48 4.56 -15.13
N ILE A 97 1.30 4.10 -14.18
CA ILE A 97 2.53 4.81 -13.77
C ILE A 97 3.73 4.10 -14.38
N GLU A 98 4.50 4.81 -15.20
CA GLU A 98 5.72 4.35 -15.87
C GLU A 98 5.52 3.02 -16.66
N ARG A 99 4.31 2.83 -17.19
CA ARG A 99 3.76 1.63 -17.86
C ARG A 99 3.72 0.37 -16.99
N ARG A 100 4.08 0.49 -15.71
CA ARG A 100 4.47 -0.60 -14.80
C ARG A 100 3.48 -0.77 -13.63
N HIS A 101 3.09 0.32 -12.98
CA HIS A 101 2.15 0.32 -11.85
C HIS A 101 0.76 0.77 -12.32
N LEU A 102 -0.30 0.42 -11.57
CA LEU A 102 -1.65 0.95 -11.76
C LEU A 102 -1.94 1.97 -10.67
N LEU A 103 -2.53 3.12 -11.00
CA LEU A 103 -3.22 3.98 -10.05
C LEU A 103 -4.70 4.00 -10.42
N ALA A 104 -5.57 3.67 -9.47
CA ALA A 104 -7.00 3.88 -9.56
C ALA A 104 -7.42 4.85 -8.44
N GLY A 105 -8.43 5.67 -8.70
CA GLY A 105 -8.95 6.61 -7.70
C GLY A 105 -10.38 7.04 -7.97
N ASP A 106 -11.05 7.57 -6.94
CA ASP A 106 -12.37 8.20 -7.04
C ASP A 106 -12.31 9.60 -6.41
N VAL A 107 -12.60 10.64 -7.21
CA VAL A 107 -12.44 12.05 -6.82
C VAL A 107 -13.47 12.52 -5.78
N ARG A 108 -14.58 11.78 -5.63
CA ARG A 108 -15.69 12.11 -4.72
C ARG A 108 -15.48 11.52 -3.32
N THR A 109 -14.84 10.34 -3.24
CA THR A 109 -14.43 9.72 -1.96
C THR A 109 -13.02 10.12 -1.54
N GLY A 110 -12.18 10.54 -2.49
CA GLY A 110 -10.76 10.79 -2.27
C GLY A 110 -9.97 9.51 -2.01
N GLN A 111 -10.50 8.33 -2.31
CA GLN A 111 -9.75 7.07 -2.25
C GLN A 111 -8.80 6.98 -3.45
N LEU A 112 -7.52 6.73 -3.19
CA LEU A 112 -6.50 6.42 -4.19
C LEU A 112 -5.86 5.06 -3.85
N VAL A 113 -5.70 4.20 -4.85
CA VAL A 113 -5.04 2.89 -4.73
C VAL A 113 -3.97 2.74 -5.81
N ILE A 114 -2.73 2.52 -5.40
CA ILE A 114 -1.63 2.13 -6.31
C ILE A 114 -1.39 0.63 -6.16
N LEU A 115 -1.43 -0.10 -7.29
CA LEU A 115 -0.96 -1.48 -7.37
C LEU A 115 0.44 -1.48 -8.01
N ILE A 116 1.46 -1.85 -7.21
CA ILE A 116 2.84 -1.92 -7.69
C ILE A 116 3.01 -3.13 -8.59
N ASP A 117 3.63 -2.93 -9.75
CA ASP A 117 4.02 -3.99 -10.69
C ASP A 117 2.89 -4.93 -11.14
N TRP A 118 1.64 -4.46 -11.06
CA TRP A 118 0.39 -5.22 -11.19
C TRP A 118 0.24 -6.13 -12.43
N LYS A 119 1.06 -5.95 -13.47
CA LYS A 119 1.10 -6.83 -14.66
C LYS A 119 2.02 -8.04 -14.49
N ASN A 120 2.98 -7.98 -13.58
CA ASN A 120 3.87 -9.08 -13.22
C ASN A 120 3.06 -10.17 -12.47
N PRO A 121 3.07 -11.44 -12.93
CA PRO A 121 2.38 -12.54 -12.24
C PRO A 121 2.69 -12.74 -10.74
N ARG A 122 3.78 -12.18 -10.21
CA ARG A 122 4.17 -12.24 -8.78
C ARG A 122 3.79 -11.00 -7.96
N ASN A 123 3.03 -10.08 -8.55
CA ASN A 123 2.58 -8.83 -7.93
C ASN A 123 1.11 -8.54 -8.32
N ARG A 124 0.39 -9.57 -8.78
CA ARG A 124 -1.00 -9.44 -9.20
C ARG A 124 -1.91 -9.49 -8.00
N ILE A 125 -3.11 -8.97 -8.20
CA ILE A 125 -4.22 -9.15 -7.28
C ILE A 125 -5.32 -9.80 -8.11
N GLU A 126 -5.58 -11.09 -7.91
CA GLU A 126 -6.47 -11.89 -8.76
C GLU A 126 -7.91 -11.39 -8.68
N THR A 127 -8.34 -10.87 -7.53
CA THR A 127 -9.69 -10.35 -7.31
C THR A 127 -9.66 -8.96 -6.69
N MET A 128 -10.26 -7.98 -7.38
CA MET A 128 -10.52 -6.64 -6.84
C MET A 128 -12.00 -6.49 -6.48
N GLU A 129 -12.28 -6.26 -5.20
CA GLU A 129 -13.59 -5.91 -4.69
C GLU A 129 -13.76 -4.38 -4.61
N LEU A 130 -14.44 -3.83 -5.61
CA LEU A 130 -14.76 -2.41 -5.70
C LEU A 130 -16.13 -2.11 -5.05
N ALA A 131 -16.52 -0.83 -5.02
CA ALA A 131 -17.79 -0.38 -4.46
C ALA A 131 -19.02 -1.07 -5.09
N ASN A 132 -18.96 -1.29 -6.40
CA ASN A 132 -20.06 -1.78 -7.23
C ASN A 132 -20.08 -3.31 -7.41
N ARG A 133 -18.93 -3.97 -7.64
CA ARG A 133 -18.83 -5.45 -7.65
C ARG A 133 -17.40 -5.95 -7.44
N ARG A 134 -17.24 -7.28 -7.40
CA ARG A 134 -15.95 -7.96 -7.58
C ARG A 134 -15.59 -8.06 -9.07
N TYR A 135 -14.31 -7.90 -9.36
CA TYR A 135 -13.70 -8.02 -10.69
C TYR A 135 -12.48 -8.93 -10.58
N SER A 136 -12.30 -9.82 -11.56
CA SER A 136 -11.06 -10.56 -11.73
C SER A 136 -9.94 -9.70 -12.34
N TYR A 137 -8.69 -10.11 -12.14
CA TYR A 137 -7.52 -9.49 -12.79
C TYR A 137 -7.69 -9.42 -14.32
N SER A 138 -8.19 -10.48 -14.96
CA SER A 138 -8.35 -10.55 -16.41
C SER A 138 -9.41 -9.57 -16.93
N GLU A 139 -10.52 -9.39 -16.21
CA GLU A 139 -11.51 -8.35 -16.53
C GLU A 139 -10.89 -6.95 -16.48
N ILE A 140 -10.13 -6.63 -15.41
CA ILE A 140 -9.49 -5.32 -15.28
C ILE A 140 -8.42 -5.14 -16.37
N ALA A 141 -7.47 -6.06 -16.49
CA ALA A 141 -6.38 -5.99 -17.46
C ALA A 141 -6.89 -5.90 -18.90
N GLY A 142 -7.98 -6.61 -19.23
CA GLY A 142 -8.60 -6.59 -20.55
C GLY A 142 -9.47 -5.36 -20.84
N SER A 143 -9.86 -4.56 -19.84
CA SER A 143 -10.81 -3.45 -20.02
C SER A 143 -10.36 -2.07 -19.54
N TYR A 144 -9.39 -1.95 -18.64
CA TYR A 144 -9.11 -0.68 -17.93
C TYR A 144 -8.79 0.51 -18.86
N LYS A 145 -8.12 0.26 -19.99
CA LYS A 145 -7.81 1.30 -21.00
C LYS A 145 -9.01 1.78 -21.81
N ARG A 146 -10.14 1.05 -21.76
CA ARG A 146 -11.40 1.38 -22.44
C ARG A 146 -12.38 2.12 -21.52
N PHE A 147 -12.02 2.34 -20.25
CA PHE A 147 -12.82 3.20 -19.38
C PHE A 147 -12.67 4.65 -19.85
N ALA A 148 -13.78 5.40 -19.94
CA ALA A 148 -13.77 6.80 -20.38
C ALA A 148 -12.77 7.67 -19.58
N ASN A 149 -12.59 7.35 -18.30
CA ASN A 149 -11.68 8.04 -17.39
C ASN A 149 -10.29 7.33 -17.27
N TYR A 150 -9.83 6.63 -18.31
CA TYR A 150 -8.44 6.20 -18.40
C TYR A 150 -7.55 7.38 -18.82
N LEU A 151 -6.72 7.88 -17.90
CA LEU A 151 -5.93 9.08 -18.12
C LEU A 151 -4.61 8.80 -18.89
N GLY A 152 -4.36 7.56 -19.30
CA GLY A 152 -3.15 7.16 -20.02
C GLY A 152 -1.99 6.77 -19.10
N ASN A 153 -0.76 7.14 -19.49
CA ASN A 153 0.47 6.77 -18.79
C ASN A 153 1.24 7.99 -18.26
N TYR A 154 1.50 8.01 -16.95
CA TYR A 154 2.14 9.12 -16.23
C TYR A 154 3.50 8.68 -15.65
N SER A 155 4.38 9.64 -15.34
CA SER A 155 5.54 9.39 -14.48
C SER A 155 5.26 9.86 -13.06
N TRP A 156 6.04 9.38 -12.08
CA TRP A 156 5.97 9.88 -10.70
C TRP A 156 6.10 11.42 -10.63
N ALA A 157 6.94 11.98 -11.49
CA ALA A 157 7.15 13.43 -11.58
C ALA A 157 5.95 14.18 -12.16
N LYS A 158 5.21 13.57 -13.12
CA LYS A 158 3.98 14.16 -13.64
C LYS A 158 2.88 14.16 -12.57
N LEU A 159 2.72 13.05 -11.84
CA LEU A 159 1.73 12.92 -10.75
C LEU A 159 1.97 13.94 -9.63
N ALA A 160 3.23 14.12 -9.21
CA ALA A 160 3.59 15.14 -8.22
C ALA A 160 3.30 16.57 -8.71
N ARG A 161 3.71 16.93 -9.93
CA ARG A 161 3.49 18.28 -10.49
C ARG A 161 2.01 18.64 -10.67
N GLN A 162 1.15 17.64 -10.83
CA GLN A 162 -0.30 17.83 -10.98
C GLN A 162 -1.07 17.69 -9.67
N GLY A 163 -0.39 17.47 -8.53
CA GLY A 163 -1.03 17.31 -7.22
C GLY A 163 -1.78 15.98 -7.02
N LEU A 164 -1.73 15.04 -7.97
CA LEU A 164 -2.39 13.73 -7.84
C LEU A 164 -1.73 12.84 -6.78
N LEU A 165 -0.44 13.03 -6.53
CA LEU A 165 0.30 12.35 -5.46
C LEU A 165 1.18 13.37 -4.74
N ASP A 166 0.91 13.59 -3.46
CA ASP A 166 1.81 14.32 -2.57
C ASP A 166 2.80 13.34 -1.92
N PHE A 167 4.08 13.64 -2.02
CA PHE A 167 5.15 12.86 -1.41
C PHE A 167 5.65 13.46 -0.07
N SER A 168 5.21 14.67 0.31
CA SER A 168 5.70 15.41 1.47
C SER A 168 5.68 14.59 2.77
N GLN A 169 4.55 13.91 3.03
CA GLN A 169 4.31 13.11 4.23
C GLN A 169 5.13 11.80 4.29
N SER A 170 5.63 11.35 3.14
CA SER A 170 6.27 10.03 2.99
C SER A 170 7.80 10.06 3.07
N GLY A 171 8.43 11.23 3.09
CA GLY A 171 9.88 11.37 2.92
C GLY A 171 10.41 10.85 1.58
N LEU A 172 9.53 10.56 0.62
CA LEU A 172 9.88 10.15 -0.73
C LEU A 172 9.84 11.36 -1.69
N SER A 173 10.20 11.10 -2.94
CA SER A 173 10.14 12.04 -4.04
C SER A 173 10.00 11.27 -5.34
N PRO A 174 9.57 11.90 -6.45
CA PRO A 174 9.58 11.27 -7.77
C PRO A 174 10.92 10.64 -8.19
N ARG A 175 12.06 11.10 -7.63
CA ARG A 175 13.40 10.57 -7.88
C ARG A 175 13.77 9.39 -6.98
N THR A 176 13.06 9.16 -5.87
CA THR A 176 13.37 8.12 -4.88
C THR A 176 12.35 6.99 -4.81
N VAL A 177 11.10 7.16 -5.28
CA VAL A 177 10.04 6.13 -5.23
C VAL A 177 10.49 4.78 -5.84
N ASN A 178 11.06 4.77 -7.04
CA ASN A 178 11.53 3.51 -7.66
C ASN A 178 12.66 2.82 -6.88
N ARG A 179 13.46 3.57 -6.11
CA ARG A 179 14.45 3.02 -5.18
C ARG A 179 13.76 2.48 -3.93
N ALA A 180 12.82 3.22 -3.35
CA ALA A 180 12.02 2.78 -2.21
C ALA A 180 11.25 1.47 -2.51
N ILE A 181 10.66 1.32 -3.71
CA ILE A 181 10.01 0.06 -4.14
C ILE A 181 11.02 -1.12 -4.10
N ARG A 182 12.23 -0.95 -4.61
CA ARG A 182 13.28 -2.00 -4.53
C ARG A 182 13.74 -2.26 -3.10
N THR A 183 13.78 -1.22 -2.26
CA THR A 183 14.08 -1.30 -0.82
C THR A 183 13.02 -2.14 -0.09
N VAL A 184 11.73 -1.93 -0.38
CA VAL A 184 10.60 -2.73 0.15
C VAL A 184 10.73 -4.19 -0.28
N ILE A 185 10.93 -4.45 -1.59
CA ILE A 185 11.09 -5.82 -2.12
C ILE A 185 12.23 -6.57 -1.41
N LYS A 186 13.43 -5.95 -1.33
CA LYS A 186 14.57 -6.55 -0.62
C LYS A 186 14.27 -6.80 0.86
N ARG A 187 13.51 -5.90 1.50
CA ARG A 187 13.12 -6.04 2.91
C ARG A 187 12.17 -7.23 3.14
N VAL A 188 11.22 -7.48 2.24
CA VAL A 188 10.39 -8.70 2.25
C VAL A 188 11.27 -9.95 2.10
N GLU A 189 12.19 -9.96 1.13
CA GLU A 189 13.12 -11.08 0.89
C GLU A 189 13.99 -11.39 2.12
N GLU A 190 14.51 -10.36 2.81
CA GLU A 190 15.26 -10.51 4.06
C GLU A 190 14.40 -11.10 5.19
N LEU A 191 13.18 -10.59 5.38
CA LEU A 191 12.27 -11.02 6.45
C LEU A 191 11.76 -12.47 6.25
N GLN A 192 11.37 -12.82 5.02
CA GLN A 192 10.95 -14.18 4.67
C GLN A 192 12.12 -15.18 4.57
N GLY A 193 13.30 -14.72 4.13
CA GLY A 193 14.51 -15.53 4.08
C GLY A 193 14.98 -15.97 5.46
N ASN A 194 15.02 -15.05 6.42
CA ASN A 194 15.41 -15.33 7.80
C ASN A 194 14.47 -16.33 8.50
N THR A 195 13.18 -16.32 8.17
CA THR A 195 12.19 -17.22 8.80
C THR A 195 12.24 -18.65 8.25
N ARG A 196 12.70 -18.86 7.00
CA ARG A 196 13.02 -20.21 6.50
C ARG A 196 14.15 -20.91 7.28
N PHE A 197 15.06 -20.16 7.91
CA PHE A 197 16.12 -20.72 8.77
C PHE A 197 15.67 -21.02 10.20
N LEU A 198 14.56 -20.44 10.66
CA LEU A 198 14.03 -20.66 12.01
C LEU A 198 13.13 -21.90 12.11
N GLY A 199 12.51 -22.33 11.00
CA GLY A 199 11.67 -23.53 10.93
C GLY A 199 12.39 -24.87 11.18
N ASN A 200 13.72 -24.89 11.20
CA ASN A 200 14.55 -26.10 11.37
C ASN A 200 15.33 -26.16 12.71
N ARG A 201 14.97 -25.36 13.71
CA ARG A 201 15.58 -25.42 15.04
C ARG A 201 14.61 -25.93 16.09
N THR A 202 14.56 -27.25 16.26
CA THR A 202 14.12 -27.86 17.52
C THR A 202 15.15 -27.50 18.59
N PRO A 203 14.83 -26.70 19.64
CA PRO A 203 15.80 -26.38 20.67
C PRO A 203 15.88 -27.55 21.65
N SER A 204 17.05 -28.19 21.76
CA SER A 204 17.33 -29.06 22.90
C SER A 204 17.31 -28.21 24.17
N LEU A 205 16.53 -28.63 25.17
CA LEU A 205 16.40 -27.93 26.45
C LEU A 205 17.76 -27.71 27.11
N GLY A 206 18.14 -26.45 27.31
CA GLY A 206 19.30 -26.02 28.09
C GLY A 206 18.89 -24.92 29.08
N HIS A 207 19.05 -25.18 30.37
CA HIS A 207 18.79 -24.20 31.44
C HIS A 207 19.78 -23.02 31.39
N ASN A 208 19.33 -21.76 31.55
CA ASN A 208 19.33 -21.11 32.89
C ASN A 208 18.94 -19.60 32.90
N SER A 209 18.40 -19.20 34.06
CA SER A 209 18.46 -17.87 34.72
C SER A 209 18.06 -16.57 33.97
N VAL A 210 16.85 -16.14 34.32
CA VAL A 210 16.34 -14.76 34.54
C VAL A 210 17.40 -13.69 34.89
N GLN A 211 17.33 -12.50 34.27
CA GLN A 211 17.23 -11.20 34.97
C GLN A 211 16.90 -10.01 34.03
N ASN A 212 16.09 -9.09 34.55
CA ASN A 212 15.65 -7.78 34.05
C ASN A 212 15.26 -6.96 35.32
N PRO A 213 15.04 -5.62 35.34
CA PRO A 213 15.06 -4.62 34.25
C PRO A 213 15.84 -3.32 34.62
N LEU A 214 15.71 -2.25 33.81
CA LEU A 214 15.46 -0.86 34.27
C LEU A 214 15.21 0.13 33.10
N ALA A 215 14.40 1.15 33.37
CA ALA A 215 14.02 2.32 32.54
C ALA A 215 13.92 3.56 33.48
N PRO A 216 13.48 4.79 33.09
CA PRO A 216 13.12 5.36 31.77
C PRO A 216 14.18 6.39 31.30
N PRO A 217 14.04 7.75 31.16
CA PRO A 217 12.96 8.72 31.44
C PRO A 217 12.26 9.30 30.17
N ASP A 218 11.51 10.41 30.34
CA ASP A 218 10.66 11.12 29.35
C ASP A 218 11.27 12.44 28.78
N THR A 219 10.42 13.17 28.03
CA THR A 219 10.48 14.59 27.57
C THR A 219 11.02 14.82 26.13
N LEU A 220 10.51 15.75 25.30
CA LEU A 220 9.54 16.86 25.45
C LEU A 220 8.47 16.89 24.32
N SER A 221 7.40 17.66 24.52
CA SER A 221 6.42 18.01 23.49
C SER A 221 6.93 19.07 22.50
N LEU A 222 6.36 19.10 21.29
CA LEU A 222 6.37 20.28 20.43
C LEU A 222 4.97 20.57 19.89
N SER A 223 4.64 21.85 19.89
CA SER A 223 3.32 22.40 19.65
C SER A 223 2.95 22.50 18.16
N GLU A 224 1.65 22.51 17.96
CA GLU A 224 0.87 22.77 16.74
C GLU A 224 1.49 23.74 15.72
N ILE A 225 1.51 23.32 14.45
CA ILE A 225 1.54 24.22 13.28
C ILE A 225 0.41 23.75 12.35
N PRO A 226 -0.62 24.58 12.06
CA PRO A 226 -1.69 24.20 11.14
C PRO A 226 -1.20 24.27 9.69
N PHE A 227 -1.26 23.14 8.98
CA PHE A 227 -0.97 23.06 7.54
C PHE A 227 -2.25 22.99 6.69
N PRO A 228 -2.24 23.53 5.46
CA PRO A 228 -3.45 23.76 4.68
C PRO A 228 -4.06 22.46 4.11
N THR A 229 -5.38 22.42 4.03
CA THR A 229 -6.15 21.29 3.50
C THR A 229 -6.08 21.21 1.98
N GLN A 230 -5.83 20.02 1.42
CA GLN A 230 -5.67 19.75 -0.02
C GLN A 230 -6.97 19.82 -0.85
N SER A 231 -7.89 20.74 -0.53
CA SER A 231 -9.15 20.95 -1.27
C SER A 231 -8.93 21.32 -2.76
N THR A 232 -7.72 21.80 -3.10
CA THR A 232 -7.35 22.29 -4.44
C THR A 232 -6.83 21.21 -5.39
N ALA A 233 -6.36 20.05 -4.92
CA ALA A 233 -5.69 19.06 -5.76
C ALA A 233 -6.58 18.44 -6.86
N PHE A 234 -7.89 18.35 -6.61
CA PHE A 234 -8.86 17.79 -7.57
C PHE A 234 -9.34 18.79 -8.63
N GLN A 235 -9.09 20.10 -8.47
CA GLN A 235 -9.58 21.12 -9.41
C GLN A 235 -8.92 21.04 -10.80
N GLY A 236 -7.75 20.39 -10.92
CA GLY A 236 -7.04 20.20 -12.19
C GLY A 236 -7.46 18.96 -13.00
N LEU A 237 -8.35 18.11 -12.46
CA LEU A 237 -8.86 16.92 -13.14
C LEU A 237 -10.26 17.19 -13.71
N THR A 238 -10.33 17.99 -14.78
CA THR A 238 -11.53 18.06 -15.62
C THR A 238 -11.73 16.72 -16.34
N LEU A 239 -12.52 15.83 -15.72
CA LEU A 239 -13.06 14.64 -16.37
C LEU A 239 -14.06 15.10 -17.43
N SER A 240 -13.58 15.36 -18.65
CA SER A 240 -14.41 15.78 -19.77
C SER A 240 -15.31 14.64 -20.19
N SER A 241 -16.61 14.78 -19.95
CA SER A 241 -17.62 13.91 -20.55
C SER A 241 -17.61 14.07 -22.08
N GLN A 242 -17.35 12.97 -22.78
CA GLN A 242 -17.75 12.74 -24.17
C GLN A 242 -18.75 11.59 -24.18
#